data_AF-A0A9E1H090-F1
#
_entry.id   AF-A0A9E1H090-F1
#
_cell.length_a   1.000
_cell.length_b   1.000
_cell.length_c   1.000
_cell.angle_alpha   90.00
_cell.angle_beta   90.00
_cell.angle_gamma   90.00
#
_symmetry.space_group_name_H-M   'P 1'
#
loop_
_entity.id
_entity.type
_entity.pdbx_description
1 polymer ?
#
loop_
_entity_poly.entity_id
_entity_poly.type
_entity_poly.pdbx_seq_one_letter_code
_entity_poly.pdbx_strand_id
1 'polypeptide(L)'
;MLKKISIYKRILMLLVLCTVFLLPVTRCHAEEMQYYTSGMYTYYVINEPEKEISICAISSTAKKIVIPSELDGYQVSRIGYPEGDHYEEAKKLGGDIAQCMEELVISDTVKRVQALSFYECKKIIQGNIAGRYYFGICVFFRV
;
A
#
# COMPACT_ATOMS: atom_id res chain seq x y z
N MET A 1 -47.52 33.97 -32.85
CA MET A 1 -46.31 33.11 -32.84
C MET A 1 -45.35 33.37 -31.67
N LEU A 2 -45.33 34.56 -31.03
CA LEU A 2 -44.41 34.86 -29.91
C LEU A 2 -44.55 33.98 -28.65
N LYS A 3 -45.76 33.55 -28.28
CA LYS A 3 -45.96 32.68 -27.08
C LYS A 3 -45.29 31.31 -27.20
N LYS A 4 -45.21 30.73 -28.41
CA LYS A 4 -44.57 29.43 -28.64
C LYS A 4 -43.05 29.51 -28.41
N ILE A 5 -42.40 30.57 -28.90
CA ILE A 5 -40.96 30.82 -28.74
C ILE A 5 -40.58 30.93 -27.24
N SER A 6 -41.42 31.57 -26.43
CA SER A 6 -41.21 31.67 -24.98
C SER A 6 -41.27 30.32 -24.26
N ILE A 7 -42.17 29.43 -24.69
CA ILE A 7 -42.33 28.08 -24.12
C ILE A 7 -41.13 27.19 -24.47
N TYR A 8 -40.66 27.22 -25.74
CA TYR A 8 -39.47 26.46 -26.14
C TYR A 8 -38.22 26.88 -25.36
N LYS A 9 -38.07 28.17 -25.05
CA LYS A 9 -36.95 28.67 -24.25
C LYS A 9 -36.99 28.17 -22.80
N ARG A 10 -38.19 28.02 -22.21
CA ARG A 10 -38.38 27.44 -20.87
C ARG A 10 -38.14 25.93 -20.84
N ILE A 11 -38.59 25.21 -21.86
CA ILE A 11 -38.36 23.76 -22.00
C ILE A 11 -36.85 23.49 -22.19
N LEU A 12 -36.19 24.28 -23.04
CA LEU A 12 -34.74 24.18 -23.26
C LEU A 12 -33.96 24.45 -21.95
N MET A 13 -34.35 25.47 -21.18
CA MET A 13 -33.77 25.75 -19.86
C MET A 13 -33.93 24.58 -18.88
N LEU A 14 -35.11 23.96 -18.82
CA LEU A 14 -35.38 22.81 -17.95
C LEU A 14 -34.57 21.57 -18.35
N LEU A 15 -34.42 21.31 -19.66
CA LEU A 15 -33.60 20.20 -20.15
C LEU A 15 -32.12 20.38 -19.80
N VAL A 16 -31.59 21.60 -19.96
CA VAL A 16 -30.21 21.93 -19.55
C VAL A 16 -30.04 21.73 -18.04
N LEU A 17 -31.00 22.17 -17.22
CA LEU A 17 -30.95 21.97 -15.77
C LEU A 17 -30.94 20.48 -15.38
N CYS A 18 -31.77 19.66 -16.04
CA CYS A 18 -31.78 18.21 -15.82
C CYS A 18 -30.44 17.56 -16.19
N THR A 19 -29.77 18.00 -17.26
CA THR A 19 -28.44 17.45 -17.61
C THR A 19 -27.35 17.80 -16.61
N VAL A 20 -27.45 18.95 -15.92
CA VAL A 20 -26.47 19.35 -14.88
C VAL A 20 -26.68 18.58 -13.58
N PHE A 21 -27.93 18.18 -13.25
CA PHE A 21 -28.25 17.41 -12.04
C PHE A 21 -28.12 15.89 -12.20
N LEU A 22 -28.21 15.37 -13.44
CA LEU A 22 -28.14 13.93 -13.71
C LEU A 22 -26.74 13.41 -14.04
N LEU A 23 -25.74 14.29 -14.21
CA LEU A 23 -24.37 13.83 -14.25
C LEU A 23 -23.98 13.43 -12.82
N PRO A 24 -23.74 12.14 -12.54
CA PRO A 24 -23.15 11.76 -11.27
C PRO A 24 -21.84 12.52 -11.20
N VAL A 25 -21.75 13.44 -10.24
CA VAL A 25 -20.47 14.04 -9.86
C VAL A 25 -19.64 12.84 -9.41
N THR A 26 -18.86 12.28 -10.33
CA THR A 26 -17.84 11.30 -10.01
C THR A 26 -16.83 12.08 -9.18
N ARG A 27 -17.10 12.13 -7.88
CA ARG A 27 -16.11 12.55 -6.90
C ARG A 27 -14.97 11.57 -7.10
N CYS A 28 -13.91 11.99 -7.78
CA CYS A 28 -12.63 11.34 -7.68
C CYS A 28 -12.23 11.47 -6.21
N HIS A 29 -12.65 10.51 -5.39
CA HIS A 29 -12.04 10.28 -4.10
C HIS A 29 -10.62 9.83 -4.42
N ALA A 30 -9.66 10.74 -4.29
CA ALA A 30 -8.31 10.32 -3.99
C ALA A 30 -8.41 9.58 -2.66
N GLU A 31 -8.30 8.25 -2.70
CA GLU A 31 -8.33 7.43 -1.51
C GLU A 31 -7.07 7.75 -0.70
N GLU A 32 -7.25 8.44 0.42
CA GLU A 32 -6.14 8.78 1.31
C GLU A 32 -5.69 7.49 2.00
N MET A 33 -4.45 7.08 1.76
CA MET A 33 -3.98 5.81 2.30
C MET A 33 -3.76 5.92 3.80
N GLN A 34 -4.45 5.06 4.55
CA GLN A 34 -4.36 4.97 5.99
C GLN A 34 -3.36 3.89 6.43
N TYR A 35 -2.51 4.25 7.39
CA TYR A 35 -1.56 3.34 8.03
C TYR A 35 -2.05 2.94 9.43
N TYR A 36 -1.77 1.68 9.79
CA TYR A 36 -2.15 1.05 11.05
C TYR A 36 -0.91 0.50 11.73
N THR A 37 -0.95 0.40 13.06
CA THR A 37 0.15 -0.16 13.86
C THR A 37 -0.38 -1.27 14.77
N SER A 38 0.26 -2.43 14.71
CA SER A 38 -0.01 -3.57 15.59
C SER A 38 1.31 -4.14 16.11
N GLY A 39 1.51 -3.97 17.41
CA GLY A 39 2.79 -4.25 18.06
C GLY A 39 3.93 -3.46 17.41
N MET A 40 4.92 -4.19 16.87
CA MET A 40 6.08 -3.59 16.20
C MET A 40 5.87 -3.34 14.71
N TYR A 41 4.75 -3.72 14.12
CA TYR A 41 4.52 -3.58 12.68
C TYR A 41 3.63 -2.38 12.38
N THR A 42 4.03 -1.60 11.38
CA THR A 42 3.15 -0.64 10.71
C THR A 42 2.80 -1.19 9.34
N TYR A 43 1.52 -1.13 8.98
CA TYR A 43 0.99 -1.69 7.74
C TYR A 43 -0.11 -0.82 7.13
N TYR A 44 -0.45 -1.08 5.88
CA TYR A 44 -1.67 -0.56 5.24
C TYR A 44 -2.46 -1.68 4.59
N VAL A 45 -3.76 -1.48 4.46
CA VAL A 45 -4.66 -2.41 3.78
C VAL A 45 -4.52 -2.24 2.27
N ILE A 46 -4.20 -3.33 1.58
CA ILE A 46 -4.12 -3.39 0.12
C ILE A 46 -5.52 -3.64 -0.45
N ASN A 47 -6.23 -4.59 0.14
CA ASN A 47 -7.54 -5.03 -0.30
C ASN A 47 -8.38 -5.41 0.92
N GLU A 48 -9.37 -4.58 1.24
CA GLU A 48 -10.25 -4.79 2.40
C GLU A 48 -11.16 -6.03 2.22
N PRO A 49 -11.83 -6.23 1.06
CA PRO A 49 -12.57 -7.46 0.79
C PRO A 49 -11.76 -8.76 0.90
N GLU A 50 -10.53 -8.77 0.38
CA GLU A 50 -9.66 -9.96 0.40
C GLU A 50 -8.85 -10.10 1.69
N LYS A 51 -8.98 -9.11 2.60
CA LYS A 51 -8.22 -9.03 3.85
C LYS A 51 -6.71 -9.16 3.62
N GLU A 52 -6.17 -8.39 2.68
CA GLU A 52 -4.74 -8.35 2.38
C GLU A 52 -4.06 -7.05 2.85
N ILE A 53 -2.87 -7.15 3.43
CA ILE A 53 -2.06 -6.02 3.91
C ILE A 53 -0.62 -6.04 3.42
N SER A 54 0.01 -4.86 3.46
CA SER A 54 1.46 -4.68 3.27
C SER A 54 2.09 -4.14 4.55
N ILE A 55 3.13 -4.80 5.06
CA ILE A 55 3.94 -4.24 6.16
C ILE A 55 4.91 -3.23 5.58
N CYS A 56 4.89 -2.00 6.07
CA CYS A 56 5.72 -0.89 5.59
C CYS A 56 6.74 -0.38 6.61
N ALA A 57 6.59 -0.67 7.90
CA ALA A 57 7.62 -0.38 8.89
C ALA A 57 7.66 -1.41 10.02
N ILE A 58 8.84 -1.54 10.65
CA ILE A 58 9.07 -2.42 11.80
C ILE A 58 9.81 -1.63 12.87
N SER A 59 9.13 -1.31 13.97
CA SER A 59 9.71 -0.60 15.11
C SER A 59 10.15 -1.60 16.17
N SER A 60 11.39 -2.07 16.07
CA SER A 60 11.98 -2.99 17.03
C SER A 60 13.50 -2.79 17.08
N THR A 61 14.12 -3.28 18.14
CA THR A 61 15.58 -3.36 18.30
C THR A 61 16.07 -4.81 18.27
N ALA A 62 15.16 -5.76 18.04
CA ALA A 62 15.51 -7.17 17.98
C ALA A 62 16.41 -7.48 16.78
N LYS A 63 17.36 -8.38 17.00
CA LYS A 63 18.28 -8.86 15.96
C LYS A 63 17.60 -9.81 14.97
N LYS A 64 16.61 -10.57 15.44
CA LYS A 64 15.83 -11.50 14.64
C LYS A 64 14.40 -11.00 14.57
N ILE A 65 13.90 -10.87 13.34
CA ILE A 65 12.51 -10.49 13.07
C ILE A 65 11.84 -11.59 12.27
N VAL A 66 10.59 -11.87 12.61
CA VAL A 66 9.72 -12.77 11.86
C VAL A 66 8.61 -11.92 11.27
N ILE A 67 8.31 -12.05 9.99
CA ILE A 67 7.10 -11.48 9.39
C ILE A 67 5.99 -12.52 9.54
N PRO A 68 4.90 -12.20 10.25
CA PRO A 68 3.83 -13.16 10.46
C PRO A 68 3.07 -13.41 9.14
N SER A 69 2.37 -14.54 9.05
CA SER A 69 1.48 -14.85 7.92
C SER A 69 0.18 -14.06 7.97
N GLU A 70 -0.23 -13.65 9.17
CA GLU A 70 -1.45 -12.90 9.46
C GLU A 70 -1.17 -11.84 10.52
N LEU A 71 -1.80 -10.68 10.41
CA LEU A 71 -1.77 -9.61 11.40
C LEU A 71 -3.16 -8.97 11.47
N ASP A 72 -3.72 -8.83 12.66
CA ASP A 72 -5.05 -8.25 12.91
C ASP A 72 -6.19 -8.88 12.07
N GLY A 73 -6.09 -10.17 11.73
CA GLY A 73 -7.07 -10.86 10.88
C GLY A 73 -6.91 -10.61 9.37
N TYR A 74 -5.81 -9.98 8.95
CA TYR A 74 -5.43 -9.78 7.56
C TYR A 74 -4.23 -10.64 7.18
N GLN A 75 -4.25 -11.23 5.99
CA GLN A 75 -3.10 -11.93 5.43
C GLN A 75 -1.99 -10.93 5.08
N VAL A 76 -0.76 -11.21 5.53
CA VAL A 76 0.43 -10.47 5.11
C VAL A 76 0.85 -11.00 3.75
N SER A 77 0.47 -10.28 2.70
CA SER A 77 0.78 -10.66 1.31
C SER A 77 1.93 -9.82 0.70
N ARG A 78 2.29 -8.71 1.33
CA ARG A 78 3.30 -7.78 0.80
C ARG A 78 4.19 -7.15 1.89
N ILE A 79 5.39 -6.74 1.48
CA ILE A 79 6.30 -5.90 2.27
C ILE A 79 6.69 -4.67 1.45
N GLY A 80 6.62 -3.49 2.07
CA GLY A 80 6.98 -2.19 1.50
C GLY A 80 5.83 -1.19 1.49
N TYR A 81 6.16 0.06 1.15
CA TYR A 81 5.23 1.18 1.00
C TYR A 81 4.37 1.05 -0.27
N PRO A 82 3.44 1.95 -0.59
CA PRO A 82 2.67 1.87 -1.85
C PRO A 82 3.54 2.10 -3.09
N GLU A 83 3.12 1.56 -4.22
CA GLU A 83 3.77 1.85 -5.51
C GLU A 83 3.48 3.31 -5.90
N GLY A 84 4.52 4.11 -6.13
CA GLY A 84 4.40 5.55 -6.43
C GLY A 84 5.66 6.33 -6.02
N ASP A 85 5.59 7.66 -6.10
CA ASP A 85 6.69 8.57 -5.76
C ASP A 85 6.85 8.76 -4.23
N HIS A 86 6.71 7.67 -3.47
CA HIS A 86 6.94 7.58 -2.02
C HIS A 86 8.37 7.11 -1.73
N TYR A 87 9.32 7.55 -2.55
CA TYR A 87 10.70 7.08 -2.52
C TYR A 87 11.36 7.34 -1.16
N GLU A 88 11.06 8.47 -0.51
CA GLU A 88 11.67 8.83 0.78
C GLU A 88 11.08 8.06 1.97
N GLU A 89 9.82 7.67 1.90
CA GLU A 89 9.16 6.79 2.86
C GLU A 89 9.58 5.32 2.63
N ALA A 90 9.61 4.88 1.37
CA ALA A 90 9.95 3.53 0.94
C ALA A 90 11.38 3.11 1.31
N LYS A 91 12.31 4.06 1.45
CA LYS A 91 13.68 3.83 1.92
C LYS A 91 13.78 3.22 3.32
N LYS A 92 12.70 3.20 4.10
CA LYS A 92 12.76 3.01 5.55
C LYS A 92 11.93 1.83 6.05
N LEU A 93 11.82 0.70 5.33
CA LEU A 93 11.29 -0.48 6.03
C LEU A 93 12.20 -0.77 7.21
N GLY A 94 11.66 -0.55 8.40
CA GLY A 94 12.35 -0.83 9.64
C GLY A 94 12.91 0.38 10.40
N GLY A 95 12.92 1.61 9.87
CA GLY A 95 13.40 2.77 10.65
C GLY A 95 14.70 2.49 11.42
N ASP A 96 14.68 2.60 12.74
CA ASP A 96 15.82 2.33 13.64
C ASP A 96 16.34 0.87 13.62
N ILE A 97 15.52 -0.09 13.19
CA ILE A 97 15.87 -1.52 13.14
C ILE A 97 16.95 -1.84 12.11
N ALA A 98 17.09 -1.01 11.07
CA ALA A 98 18.01 -1.26 9.97
C ALA A 98 19.47 -1.39 10.46
N GLN A 99 19.79 -0.78 11.61
CA GLN A 99 21.10 -0.85 12.25
C GLN A 99 21.32 -2.10 13.12
N CYS A 100 20.25 -2.80 13.48
CA CYS A 100 20.26 -3.88 14.48
C CYS A 100 19.84 -5.24 13.91
N MET A 101 19.04 -5.26 12.85
CA MET A 101 18.50 -6.50 12.27
C MET A 101 19.60 -7.34 11.61
N GLU A 102 19.77 -8.56 12.09
CA GLU A 102 20.74 -9.55 11.63
C GLU A 102 20.06 -10.70 10.87
N GLU A 103 18.84 -11.07 11.27
CA GLU A 103 18.06 -12.14 10.67
C GLU A 103 16.61 -11.69 10.43
N LEU A 104 16.10 -11.97 9.23
CA LEU A 104 14.71 -11.77 8.88
C LEU A 104 14.13 -13.07 8.33
N VAL A 105 13.04 -13.53 8.93
CA VAL A 105 12.24 -14.65 8.48
C VAL A 105 10.95 -14.10 7.89
N ILE A 106 10.66 -14.40 6.63
CA ILE A 106 9.47 -13.94 5.92
C ILE A 106 8.53 -15.13 5.76
N SER A 107 7.26 -14.95 6.12
CA SER A 107 6.20 -15.93 5.88
C SER A 107 6.05 -16.26 4.38
N ASP A 108 5.64 -17.50 4.07
CA ASP A 108 5.36 -17.96 2.71
C ASP A 108 4.14 -17.27 2.06
N THR A 109 3.27 -16.66 2.89
CA THR A 109 2.15 -15.83 2.43
C THR A 109 2.59 -14.54 1.74
N VAL A 110 3.83 -14.10 1.94
CA VAL A 110 4.35 -12.87 1.33
C VAL A 110 4.67 -13.13 -0.13
N LYS A 111 3.82 -12.60 -1.02
CA LYS A 111 3.90 -12.77 -2.47
C LYS A 111 4.83 -11.75 -3.12
N ARG A 112 4.98 -10.56 -2.51
CA ARG A 112 5.80 -9.47 -3.06
C ARG A 112 6.54 -8.71 -1.97
N VAL A 113 7.81 -8.43 -2.22
CA VAL A 113 8.59 -7.46 -1.46
C VAL A 113 8.97 -6.33 -2.42
N GLN A 114 8.68 -5.10 -2.04
CA GLN A 114 8.93 -3.96 -2.89
C GLN A 114 10.40 -3.55 -2.90
N ALA A 115 10.79 -2.91 -4.00
CA ALA A 115 12.11 -2.33 -4.15
C ALA A 115 12.44 -1.44 -2.93
N LEU A 116 13.69 -1.51 -2.50
CA LEU A 116 14.22 -0.69 -1.40
C LEU A 116 13.59 -0.91 -0.03
N SER A 117 12.70 -1.90 0.15
CA SER A 117 12.16 -2.21 1.48
C SER A 117 13.31 -2.37 2.49
N PHE A 118 14.32 -3.18 2.20
CA PHE A 118 15.46 -3.36 3.10
C PHE A 118 16.66 -2.46 2.79
N TYR A 119 16.41 -1.29 2.19
CA TYR A 119 17.46 -0.29 1.97
C TYR A 119 18.04 0.11 3.34
N GLU A 120 19.36 0.20 3.43
CA GLU A 120 20.13 0.48 4.67
C GLU A 120 20.13 -0.60 5.78
N CYS A 121 19.51 -1.76 5.57
CA CYS A 121 19.66 -2.88 6.49
C CYS A 121 21.05 -3.53 6.34
N LYS A 122 22.08 -2.92 6.94
CA LYS A 122 23.51 -3.25 6.73
C LYS A 122 23.95 -4.57 7.35
N LYS A 123 23.20 -5.07 8.34
CA LYS A 123 23.60 -6.23 9.17
C LYS A 123 22.81 -7.50 8.84
N ILE A 124 21.87 -7.49 7.91
CA ILE A 124 21.15 -8.71 7.55
C ILE A 124 22.16 -9.71 6.97
N ILE A 125 22.42 -10.79 7.71
CA ILE A 125 23.48 -11.74 7.38
C ILE A 125 22.98 -12.80 6.39
N GLN A 126 21.75 -13.31 6.53
CA GLN A 126 21.12 -14.21 5.57
C GLN A 126 19.69 -14.52 6.06
N GLY A 127 18.66 -14.32 5.24
CA GLY A 127 17.30 -14.81 5.52
C GLY A 127 17.13 -16.21 4.92
N ASN A 128 16.77 -17.20 5.73
CA ASN A 128 16.55 -18.57 5.26
C ASN A 128 15.05 -18.82 5.10
N ILE A 129 14.57 -18.97 3.86
CA ILE A 129 13.20 -19.41 3.56
C ILE A 129 13.21 -20.26 2.30
N ALA A 130 12.40 -21.33 2.36
CA ALA A 130 12.02 -22.21 1.27
C ALA A 130 11.59 -21.43 0.00
N GLY A 131 12.56 -21.09 -0.87
CA GLY A 131 12.26 -20.53 -2.20
C GLY A 131 13.25 -19.53 -2.80
N ARG A 132 14.15 -18.95 -2.00
CA ARG A 132 15.28 -18.03 -2.32
C ARG A 132 14.97 -16.53 -2.37
N TYR A 133 15.61 -15.77 -1.46
CA TYR A 133 15.99 -14.36 -1.62
C TYR A 133 17.42 -14.16 -1.08
N TYR A 134 18.30 -13.51 -1.83
CA TYR A 134 19.69 -13.23 -1.43
C TYR A 134 19.86 -11.74 -1.11
N PHE A 135 20.25 -11.41 0.12
CA PHE A 135 20.56 -10.03 0.52
C PHE A 135 22.06 -9.84 0.72
N GLY A 136 22.67 -9.29 -0.32
CA GLY A 136 24.00 -8.69 -0.35
C GLY A 136 23.99 -7.72 -1.53
N ILE A 137 23.55 -6.49 -1.27
CA ILE A 137 23.18 -5.43 -2.25
C ILE A 137 22.01 -5.87 -3.13
N CYS A 138 20.79 -5.49 -2.74
CA CYS A 138 19.56 -5.46 -3.54
C CYS A 138 19.49 -6.42 -4.74
N VAL A 139 18.99 -7.65 -4.57
CA VAL A 139 18.47 -8.42 -5.71
C VAL A 139 17.16 -9.10 -5.34
N PHE A 140 16.05 -8.54 -5.83
CA PHE A 140 14.75 -9.21 -5.91
C PHE A 140 14.63 -9.86 -7.29
N PHE A 141 14.45 -11.18 -7.35
CA PHE A 141 13.81 -11.82 -8.49
C PHE A 141 13.04 -13.05 -8.04
N ARG A 142 11.77 -13.12 -8.45
CA ARG A 142 11.42 -14.14 -9.45
C ARG A 142 10.37 -13.60 -10.41
N VAL A 143 10.63 -13.92 -11.67
CA VAL A 143 9.85 -13.72 -12.90
C VAL A 143 8.44 -14.28 -12.76
#